data_AF-A0A2N2ILY7-F1
#
_entry.id   AF-A0A2N2ILY7-F1
#
_cell.length_a   1.000
_cell.length_b   1.000
_cell.length_c   1.000
_cell.angle_alpha   90.00
_cell.angle_beta   90.00
_cell.angle_gamma   90.00
#
_symmetry.space_group_name_H-M   'P 1'
#
loop_
_entity.id
_entity.type
_entity.pdbx_description
1 polymer ?
#
loop_
_entity_poly.entity_id
_entity_poly.type
_entity_poly.pdbx_seq_one_letter_code
_entity_poly.pdbx_strand_id
1 'polypeptide(L)'
;MPKEKKGAPAPAEGQTTAPQPAAGPKPLKVEFYVMSQCPYGVEVENAVKPVLDKIGNLIDFKLDYIVNALPDGSFKSLHGQPEVDGDIVQLCANKYAPEK
;
A
#
# COMPACT_ATOMS: atom_id res chain seq x y z
N MET A 1 45.90 -21.32 33.72
CA MET A 1 45.21 -20.82 34.92
C MET A 1 43.71 -20.93 34.68
N PRO A 2 42.98 -21.65 35.53
CA PRO A 2 41.53 -21.77 35.46
C PRO A 2 40.89 -20.45 35.91
N LYS A 3 39.93 -19.92 35.15
CA LYS A 3 39.00 -18.89 35.64
C LYS A 3 37.58 -19.32 35.30
N GLU A 4 37.05 -20.05 36.28
CA GLU A 4 35.76 -19.84 36.92
C GLU A 4 34.53 -19.48 36.06
N LYS A 5 33.56 -20.39 36.18
CA LYS A 5 32.15 -20.25 35.85
C LYS A 5 31.55 -18.95 36.42
N LYS A 6 30.78 -18.24 35.59
CA LYS A 6 29.56 -17.56 36.06
C LYS A 6 28.38 -18.16 35.31
N GLY A 7 27.54 -18.87 36.06
CA GLY A 7 26.28 -19.41 35.56
C GLY A 7 25.35 -18.27 35.14
N ALA A 8 24.72 -18.43 33.98
CA ALA A 8 23.52 -17.69 33.64
C ALA A 8 22.34 -18.31 34.41
N PRO A 9 21.36 -17.50 34.86
CA PRO A 9 20.22 -18.00 35.61
C PRO A 9 19.37 -18.93 34.75
N ALA A 10 18.68 -19.87 35.41
CA ALA A 10 17.70 -20.77 34.82
C ALA A 10 16.64 -19.98 34.03
N PRO A 11 16.05 -20.56 32.96
CA PRO A 11 14.88 -19.97 32.34
C PRO A 11 13.75 -19.93 33.37
N ALA A 12 13.17 -18.74 33.56
CA ALA A 12 11.95 -18.61 34.32
C ALA A 12 10.86 -19.42 33.62
N GLU A 13 10.36 -20.45 34.29
CA GLU A 13 9.12 -21.13 33.93
C GLU A 13 7.96 -20.13 33.98
N GLY A 14 7.06 -20.21 32.99
CA GLY A 14 5.70 -19.70 33.13
C GLY A 14 5.45 -18.29 32.62
N GLN A 15 5.51 -18.11 31.29
CA GLN A 15 4.58 -17.21 30.63
C GLN A 15 3.91 -17.96 29.47
N THR A 16 2.90 -18.75 29.83
CA THR A 16 1.86 -19.12 28.86
C THR A 16 1.11 -17.85 28.53
N THR A 17 1.56 -17.12 27.51
CA THR A 17 0.72 -16.14 26.85
C THR A 17 -0.41 -16.92 26.20
N ALA A 18 -1.64 -16.73 26.71
CA ALA A 18 -2.84 -17.18 26.03
C ALA A 18 -2.78 -16.72 24.57
N PRO A 19 -3.20 -17.54 23.59
CA PRO A 19 -3.30 -17.10 22.21
C PRO A 19 -4.15 -15.83 22.18
N GLN A 20 -3.54 -14.70 21.76
CA GLN A 20 -4.35 -13.56 21.36
C GLN A 20 -5.29 -14.06 20.25
N PRO A 21 -6.58 -13.67 20.27
CA PRO A 21 -7.48 -13.96 19.16
C PRO A 21 -6.76 -13.55 17.88
N ALA A 22 -6.59 -14.49 16.95
CA ALA A 22 -6.05 -14.18 15.65
C ALA A 22 -6.84 -12.97 15.13
N ALA A 23 -6.13 -11.88 14.83
CA ALA A 23 -6.73 -10.74 14.17
C ALA A 23 -7.56 -11.28 13.00
N GLY A 24 -8.77 -10.73 12.82
CA GLY A 24 -9.65 -11.13 11.73
C GLY A 24 -8.93 -11.14 10.38
N PRO A 25 -9.51 -11.75 9.34
CA PRO A 25 -8.85 -11.91 8.05
C PRO A 25 -8.23 -10.59 7.58
N LYS A 26 -6.92 -10.58 7.34
CA LYS A 26 -6.22 -9.40 6.83
C LYS A 26 -6.85 -9.03 5.47
N PRO A 27 -7.16 -7.75 5.22
CA PRO A 27 -7.71 -7.35 3.92
C PRO A 27 -6.77 -7.75 2.80
N LEU A 28 -7.35 -8.17 1.67
CA LEU A 28 -6.59 -8.53 0.47
C LEU A 28 -6.00 -7.26 -0.13
N LYS A 29 -4.68 -7.24 -0.32
CA LYS A 29 -4.00 -6.09 -0.91
C LYS A 29 -4.15 -6.08 -2.43
N VAL A 30 -4.66 -4.99 -2.98
CA VAL A 30 -4.78 -4.77 -4.43
C VAL A 30 -4.20 -3.41 -4.77
N GLU A 31 -3.18 -3.39 -5.63
CA GLU A 31 -2.47 -2.16 -6.00
C GLU A 31 -2.44 -2.00 -7.51
N PHE A 32 -2.90 -0.85 -8.00
CA PHE A 32 -2.81 -0.45 -9.39
C PHE A 32 -1.73 0.61 -9.56
N TYR A 33 -0.95 0.45 -10.62
CA TYR A 33 0.07 1.40 -11.04
C TYR A 33 -0.24 1.78 -12.49
N VAL A 34 -0.82 2.96 -12.68
CA VAL A 34 -1.38 3.42 -13.96
C VAL A 34 -0.82 4.79 -14.32
N MET A 35 -1.33 5.40 -15.38
CA MET A 35 -1.06 6.80 -15.75
C MET A 35 -2.37 7.42 -16.23
N SER A 36 -2.62 8.67 -15.90
CA SER A 36 -3.90 9.35 -16.14
C SER A 36 -4.32 9.48 -17.61
N GLN A 37 -3.38 9.36 -18.56
CA GLN A 37 -3.68 9.38 -20.00
C GLN A 37 -3.52 8.01 -20.67
N CYS A 38 -3.18 6.96 -19.92
CA CYS A 38 -3.15 5.60 -20.47
C CYS A 38 -4.59 5.10 -20.67
N PRO A 39 -5.04 4.78 -21.90
CA PRO A 39 -6.40 4.30 -22.12
C PRO A 39 -6.69 3.02 -21.32
N TYR A 40 -5.73 2.12 -21.21
CA TYR A 40 -5.87 0.89 -20.42
C TYR A 40 -5.87 1.13 -18.90
N GLY A 41 -5.23 2.22 -18.44
CA GLY A 41 -5.31 2.67 -17.04
C GLY A 41 -6.74 3.08 -16.69
N VAL A 42 -7.34 3.92 -17.54
CA VAL A 42 -8.74 4.35 -17.39
C VAL A 42 -9.70 3.16 -17.46
N GLU A 43 -9.46 2.18 -18.34
CA GLU A 43 -10.27 0.97 -18.41
C GLU A 43 -10.21 0.15 -17.10
N VAL A 44 -9.03 -0.03 -16.50
CA VAL A 44 -8.91 -0.80 -15.26
C VAL A 44 -9.50 -0.08 -14.05
N GLU A 45 -9.36 1.25 -13.97
CA GLU A 45 -10.00 2.09 -12.95
C GLU A 45 -11.53 1.98 -13.01
N ASN A 46 -12.11 2.03 -14.21
CA ASN A 46 -13.54 1.85 -14.40
C ASN A 46 -13.99 0.42 -14.08
N ALA A 47 -13.22 -0.58 -14.48
CA ALA A 47 -13.54 -1.98 -14.28
C ALA A 47 -13.48 -2.43 -12.82
N VAL A 48 -12.61 -1.83 -11.99
CA VAL A 48 -12.47 -2.20 -10.58
C VAL A 48 -13.58 -1.63 -9.71
N LYS A 49 -14.21 -0.51 -10.11
CA LYS A 49 -15.29 0.13 -9.36
C LYS A 49 -16.40 -0.83 -8.89
N PRO A 50 -17.04 -1.66 -9.74
CA PRO A 50 -18.07 -2.60 -9.30
C PRO A 50 -17.53 -3.72 -8.39
N VAL A 51 -16.22 -3.99 -8.39
CA VAL A 51 -15.58 -4.93 -7.46
C VAL A 51 -15.46 -4.29 -6.07
N LEU A 52 -14.97 -3.05 -6.00
CA LEU A 52 -14.87 -2.29 -4.76
C LEU A 52 -16.25 -2.04 -4.13
N ASP A 53 -17.27 -1.79 -4.95
CA ASP A 53 -18.65 -1.63 -4.45
C ASP A 53 -19.20 -2.90 -3.78
N LYS A 54 -18.77 -4.09 -4.22
CA LYS A 54 -19.28 -5.39 -3.71
C LYS A 54 -18.47 -5.95 -2.56
N ILE A 55 -17.14 -5.82 -2.63
CA ILE A 55 -16.20 -6.46 -1.71
C ILE A 55 -15.08 -5.53 -1.22
N GLY A 56 -15.23 -4.22 -1.37
CA GLY A 56 -14.21 -3.24 -0.96
C GLY A 56 -13.89 -3.28 0.53
N ASN A 57 -14.84 -3.71 1.37
CA ASN A 57 -14.61 -3.91 2.81
C ASN A 57 -13.61 -5.05 3.13
N LEU A 58 -13.30 -5.90 2.15
CA LEU A 58 -12.32 -6.99 2.26
C LEU A 58 -10.99 -6.65 1.57
N ILE A 59 -10.88 -5.47 0.93
CA ILE A 59 -9.75 -5.09 0.09
C ILE A 59 -9.03 -3.88 0.70
N ASP A 60 -7.71 -3.95 0.77
CA ASP A 60 -6.83 -2.80 0.94
C ASP A 60 -6.41 -2.32 -0.45
N PHE A 61 -7.20 -1.40 -1.02
CA PHE A 61 -7.04 -0.94 -2.40
C PHE A 61 -6.16 0.31 -2.47
N LYS A 62 -5.20 0.31 -3.38
CA LYS A 62 -4.34 1.46 -3.66
C LYS A 62 -4.25 1.72 -5.16
N LEU A 63 -4.35 2.99 -5.53
CA LEU A 63 -4.12 3.49 -6.89
C LEU A 63 -2.95 4.47 -6.85
N ASP A 64 -1.87 4.14 -7.55
CA ASP A 64 -0.67 4.97 -7.71
C ASP A 64 -0.34 5.16 -9.20
N TYR A 65 0.58 6.08 -9.48
CA TYR A 65 0.90 6.51 -10.84
C TYR A 65 2.36 6.28 -11.22
N ILE A 66 2.59 5.91 -12.47
CA ILE A 66 3.92 5.62 -13.02
C ILE A 66 4.52 6.92 -13.57
N VAL A 67 5.61 7.36 -12.96
CA VAL A 67 6.39 8.52 -13.40
C VAL A 67 7.89 8.25 -13.28
N ASN A 68 8.69 8.96 -14.08
CA ASN A 68 10.11 9.10 -13.87
C ASN A 68 10.38 10.35 -13.03
N ALA A 69 10.97 10.17 -11.85
CA ALA A 69 11.47 11.28 -11.05
C ALA A 69 12.74 11.87 -11.69
N LEU A 70 12.84 13.19 -11.75
CA LEU A 70 13.99 13.93 -12.24
C LEU A 70 14.82 14.48 -11.07
N PRO A 71 16.13 14.78 -11.27
CA PRO A 71 17.01 15.24 -10.19
C PRO A 71 16.60 16.58 -9.53
N ASP A 72 15.80 17.39 -10.21
CA ASP A 72 15.28 18.67 -9.72
C ASP A 72 14.00 18.53 -8.88
N GLY A 73 13.53 17.29 -8.66
CA GLY A 73 12.31 16.99 -7.93
C GLY A 73 11.03 17.07 -8.76
N SER A 74 11.14 17.38 -10.06
CA SER A 74 10.03 17.28 -10.99
C SER A 74 9.82 15.84 -11.48
N PHE A 75 8.72 15.62 -12.18
CA PHE A 75 8.36 14.32 -12.74
C PHE A 75 8.20 14.41 -14.25
N LYS A 76 8.48 13.30 -14.92
CA LYS A 76 8.21 13.09 -16.33
C LYS A 76 7.37 11.84 -16.49
N SER A 77 6.35 11.90 -17.33
CA SER A 77 5.55 10.75 -17.74
C SER A 77 5.66 10.48 -19.26
N LEU A 78 5.00 9.44 -19.76
CA LEU A 78 5.05 9.07 -21.18
C LEU A 78 4.30 10.07 -22.07
N HIS A 79 3.19 10.64 -21.59
CA HIS A 79 2.38 11.60 -22.33
C HIS A 79 2.69 13.06 -21.96
N GLY A 80 3.78 13.31 -21.23
CA GLY A 80 4.29 14.64 -20.91
C GLY A 80 3.59 15.30 -19.71
N GLN A 81 3.83 16.59 -19.53
CA GLN A 81 3.39 17.32 -18.33
C GLN A 81 1.89 17.21 -18.01
N PRO A 82 0.95 17.23 -18.98
CA PRO A 82 -0.47 17.14 -18.66
C PRO A 82 -0.87 15.80 -18.00
N GLU A 83 -0.12 14.71 -18.23
CA GLU A 83 -0.35 13.45 -17.54
C GLU A 83 0.22 13.49 -16.11
N VAL A 84 1.40 14.09 -15.90
CA VAL A 84 1.91 14.34 -14.55
C VAL A 84 0.91 15.16 -13.72
N ASP A 85 0.34 16.22 -14.31
CA ASP A 85 -0.65 17.06 -13.65
C ASP A 85 -1.94 16.26 -13.34
N GLY A 86 -2.37 15.41 -14.28
CA GLY A 86 -3.50 14.50 -14.10
C GLY A 86 -3.30 13.49 -12.96
N ASP A 87 -2.13 12.86 -12.91
CA ASP A 87 -1.75 11.91 -11.86
C ASP A 87 -1.78 12.60 -10.48
N ILE A 88 -1.24 13.82 -10.38
CA ILE A 88 -1.29 14.63 -9.15
C ILE A 88 -2.72 14.97 -8.75
N VAL A 89 -3.58 15.35 -9.70
CA VAL A 89 -4.99 15.64 -9.42
C VAL A 89 -5.70 14.42 -8.86
N GLN A 90 -5.48 13.23 -9.43
CA GLN A 90 -6.10 12.01 -8.92
C GLN A 90 -5.56 11.60 -7.55
N LEU A 91 -4.24 11.73 -7.30
CA LEU A 91 -3.66 11.58 -5.95
C LEU A 91 -4.31 12.54 -4.95
N CYS A 92 -4.55 13.79 -5.36
CA CYS A 92 -5.24 14.78 -4.54
C CYS A 92 -6.71 14.38 -4.28
N ALA A 93 -7.42 13.86 -5.29
CA ALA A 93 -8.77 13.36 -5.13
C ALA A 93 -8.83 12.21 -4.11
N ASN A 94 -7.92 11.24 -4.20
CA ASN A 94 -7.81 10.14 -3.23
C ASN A 94 -7.54 10.65 -1.80
N LYS A 95 -6.73 11.69 -1.64
CA LYS A 95 -6.41 12.25 -0.33
C LYS A 95 -7.54 13.10 0.28
N TYR A 96 -8.20 13.93 -0.53
CA TYR A 96 -9.11 14.96 -0.03
C TYR A 96 -10.59 14.65 -0.27
N ALA A 97 -10.91 13.67 -1.12
CA ALA A 97 -12.28 13.23 -1.42
C ALA A 97 -12.40 11.70 -1.64
N PRO A 98 -11.92 10.86 -0.70
CA PRO A 98 -11.88 9.39 -0.86
C PRO A 98 -13.25 8.69 -0.95
N GLU A 99 -14.34 9.39 -0.64
CA GLU A 99 -15.71 8.87 -0.63
C GLU A 99 -16.51 9.24 -1.90
N LYS A 100 -15.88 9.92 -2.87
CA LYS A 100 -16.52 10.34 -4.13
C LYS A 100 -16.22 9.39 -5.28
#